data_AF-A0A971R418-F1
#
_entry.id   AF-A0A971R418-F1
#
_cell.length_a   1.000
_cell.length_b   1.000
_cell.length_c   1.000
_cell.angle_alpha   90.00
_cell.angle_beta   90.00
_cell.angle_gamma   90.00
#
_symmetry.space_group_name_H-M   'P 1'
#
loop_
_entity.id
_entity.type
_entity.pdbx_description
1 polymer ?
#
loop_
_entity_poly.entity_id
_entity_poly.type
_entity_poly.pdbx_seq_one_letter_code
_entity_poly.pdbx_strand_id
1 'polypeptide(L)' 'MAEQTLFGYRLRPHQQQVLAYEGGRMAVSAVPGSGKTLTLALLAARLIVEGHIGELGEVLVVTVQN' A
#
# COMPACT_ATOMS: atom_id res chain seq x y z
N MET A 1 19.96 0.24 -4.24
CA MET A 1 18.51 0.46 -4.41
C MET A 1 18.24 1.93 -4.16
N ALA A 2 17.52 2.60 -5.04
CA ALA A 2 17.22 4.03 -4.89
C ALA A 2 16.30 4.26 -3.69
N GLU A 3 16.53 5.37 -2.98
CA GLU A 3 15.63 5.82 -1.93
C GLU A 3 14.32 6.25 -2.56
N GLN A 4 13.22 5.60 -2.19
CA GLN A 4 11.88 5.95 -2.65
C GLN A 4 11.08 6.54 -1.50
N THR A 5 10.46 7.68 -1.77
CA THR A 5 9.57 8.38 -0.85
C THR A 5 8.17 8.44 -1.44
N LEU A 6 7.16 8.14 -0.62
CA LEU A 6 5.75 8.29 -0.99
C LEU A 6 5.05 9.12 0.08
N PHE A 7 4.40 10.22 -0.31
CA PHE A 7 3.77 11.18 0.60
C PHE A 7 4.71 11.64 1.75
N GLY A 8 5.99 11.86 1.44
CA GLY A 8 7.01 12.25 2.43
C GLY A 8 7.50 11.12 3.34
N TYR A 9 7.00 9.89 3.20
CA TYR A 9 7.46 8.73 3.96
C TYR A 9 8.53 7.95 3.20
N ARG A 10 9.67 7.68 3.85
CA ARG A 10 10.77 6.88 3.28
C ARG A 10 10.45 5.38 3.34
N LEU A 11 10.39 4.75 2.19
CA LEU A 11 10.00 3.35 2.06
C LEU A 11 11.17 2.39 2.28
N ARG A 12 10.94 1.35 3.10
CA ARG A 12 11.83 0.18 3.16
C ARG A 12 11.69 -0.67 1.89
N PRO A 13 12.72 -1.46 1.53
CA PRO A 13 12.70 -2.24 0.28
C PRO A 13 11.45 -3.12 0.08
N HIS A 14 10.97 -3.81 1.13
CA HIS A 14 9.76 -4.63 1.01
C HIS A 14 8.49 -3.79 0.80
N GLN A 15 8.43 -2.58 1.38
CA GLN A 15 7.30 -1.68 1.18
C GLN A 15 7.27 -1.15 -0.24
N GLN A 16 8.44 -0.86 -0.83
CA GLN A 16 8.57 -0.49 -2.24
C GLN A 16 8.01 -1.59 -3.16
N GLN A 17 8.27 -2.87 -2.84
CA GLN A 17 7.73 -4.00 -3.60
C GLN A 17 6.19 -4.09 -3.51
N VAL A 18 5.62 -3.95 -2.31
CA VAL A 18 4.15 -3.92 -2.13
C VAL A 18 3.53 -2.73 -2.85
N LEU A 19 4.20 -1.57 -2.81
CA LEU A 19 3.75 -0.35 -3.46
C LEU A 19 4.02 -0.33 -4.96
N ALA A 20 4.66 -1.34 -5.55
CA ALA A 20 4.75 -1.53 -7.00
C ALA A 20 3.57 -2.34 -7.56
N TYR A 21 2.51 -2.55 -6.77
CA TYR A 21 1.28 -3.21 -7.21
C TYR A 21 0.60 -2.43 -8.34
N GLU A 22 0.26 -3.14 -9.43
CA GLU A 22 -0.39 -2.58 -10.63
C GLU A 22 -1.76 -3.24 -10.91
N GLY A 23 -2.15 -4.26 -10.15
CA GLY A 23 -3.41 -4.98 -10.34
C GLY A 23 -3.31 -6.47 -10.03
N GLY A 24 -4.46 -7.15 -10.09
CA GLY A 24 -4.56 -8.60 -9.85
C GLY A 24 -4.58 -8.98 -8.37
N ARG A 25 -4.01 -10.14 -8.03
CA ARG A 25 -3.94 -10.63 -6.63
C ARG A 25 -2.51 -10.51 -6.14
N MET A 26 -2.35 -10.03 -4.90
CA MET A 26 -1.06 -9.95 -4.22
C MET A 26 -1.20 -10.52 -2.81
N ALA A 27 -0.22 -11.32 -2.40
CA ALA A 27 -0.09 -11.82 -1.03
C ALA A 27 1.21 -11.29 -0.41
N VAL A 28 1.11 -10.75 0.80
CA VAL A 28 2.25 -10.19 1.53
C VAL A 28 2.41 -10.93 2.85
N SER A 29 3.48 -11.70 3.00
CA SER A 29 3.85 -12.27 4.29
C SER A 29 4.48 -11.19 5.17
N ALA A 30 4.13 -11.16 6.46
CA ALA A 30 4.57 -10.10 7.34
C ALA A 30 4.64 -10.53 8.82
N VAL A 31 5.62 -9.98 9.53
CA VAL A 31 5.82 -10.19 10.98
C VAL A 31 5.16 -9.08 11.82
N PRO A 32 4.98 -9.25 13.15
CA PRO A 32 4.61 -8.16 14.05
C PRO A 32 5.56 -6.95 13.90
N GLY A 33 5.03 -5.72 13.96
CA GLY A 33 5.84 -4.49 13.83
C GLY A 33 6.39 -4.18 12.44
N SER A 34 6.14 -5.01 11.42
CA SER A 34 6.65 -4.81 10.04
C SER A 34 6.03 -3.63 9.28
N GLY A 35 5.12 -2.85 9.87
CA GLY A 35 4.51 -1.69 9.23
C GLY A 35 3.41 -2.02 8.21
N LYS A 36 2.74 -3.17 8.36
CA LYS A 36 1.67 -3.67 7.47
C LYS A 36 0.57 -2.63 7.25
N THR A 37 0.00 -2.11 8.34
CA THR A 37 -1.11 -1.15 8.31
C THR A 37 -0.71 0.13 7.59
N LEU A 38 0.48 0.67 7.89
CA LEU A 38 1.00 1.84 7.18
C LEU A 38 1.19 1.56 5.68
N THR A 39 1.72 0.39 5.32
CA THR A 39 1.95 0.02 3.92
C THR A 39 0.62 -0.12 3.16
N LEU A 40 -0.41 -0.72 3.78
CA LEU A 40 -1.75 -0.80 3.20
C LEU A 40 -2.41 0.57 3.05
N ALA A 41 -2.28 1.45 4.04
CA ALA A 41 -2.81 2.81 3.96
C ALA A 41 -2.14 3.62 2.84
N LEU A 42 -0.82 3.51 2.70
CA LEU A 42 -0.07 4.13 1.60
C LEU A 42 -0.48 3.58 0.24
N LEU A 43 -0.70 2.26 0.12
CA LEU A 43 -1.17 1.65 -1.12
C LEU A 43 -2.57 2.15 -1.48
N ALA A 44 -3.49 2.18 -0.53
CA ALA A 44 -4.84 2.71 -0.74
C ALA A 44 -4.81 4.17 -1.20
N ALA A 45 -4.06 5.02 -0.50
CA ALA A 45 -3.90 6.43 -0.85
C ALA A 45 -3.28 6.59 -2.25
N ARG A 46 -2.27 5.79 -2.59
CA ARG A 46 -1.65 5.79 -3.92
C ARG A 46 -2.68 5.42 -5.01
N LEU A 47 -3.43 4.34 -4.81
CA LEU A 47 -4.45 3.89 -5.77
C LEU A 47 -5.52 4.95 -6.02
N ILE A 48 -5.94 5.66 -4.98
CA ILE A 48 -6.92 6.75 -5.08
C ILE A 48 -6.31 7.95 -5.83
N VAL A 49 -5.16 8.45 -5.38
CA VAL A 49 -4.55 9.68 -5.91
C VAL A 49 -4.10 9.53 -7.37
N GLU A 50 -3.59 8.35 -7.74
CA GLU A 50 -3.18 8.07 -9.12
C GLU A 50 -4.36 7.67 -10.04
N GLY A 51 -5.59 7.61 -9.51
CA GLY A 51 -6.80 7.38 -10.31
C GLY A 51 -7.04 5.93 -10.72
N HIS A 52 -6.42 4.94 -10.05
CA HIS A 52 -6.53 3.51 -10.41
C HIS A 52 -7.93 2.92 -10.18
N ILE A 53 -8.81 3.61 -9.46
CA ILE A 53 -10.16 3.12 -9.12
C ILE A 53 -11.29 3.91 -9.80
N GLY A 54 -10.97 4.96 -10.59
CA GLY A 54 -11.96 5.85 -11.19
C GLY A 54 -12.64 6.78 -10.18
N GLU A 55 -13.48 7.70 -10.66
CA GLU A 55 -14.07 8.77 -9.84
C GLU A 55 -15.03 8.28 -8.73
N LEU A 56 -15.70 7.15 -8.97
CA LEU A 56 -16.66 6.55 -8.04
C LEU A 56 -16.12 5.29 -7.34
N GLY A 57 -14.87 4.92 -7.62
CA GLY A 57 -14.28 3.73 -7.02
C GLY A 57 -13.92 3.95 -5.57
N GLU A 58 -13.95 2.86 -4.80
CA GLU A 58 -13.63 2.86 -3.38
C GLU A 58 -12.57 1.79 -3.05
N VAL A 59 -11.78 2.05 -2.02
CA VAL A 59 -10.84 1.06 -1.46
C VAL A 59 -11.44 0.48 -0.19
N LEU A 60 -11.78 -0.82 -0.23
CA LEU A 60 -12.29 -1.55 0.92
C LEU A 60 -11.15 -2.22 1.69
N VAL A 61 -10.93 -1.80 2.95
CA VAL A 61 -10.00 -2.43 3.88
C VAL A 61 -10.79 -3.19 4.94
N VAL A 62 -10.59 -4.51 5.00
CA VAL A 62 -11.27 -5.39 5.96
C VAL A 62 -10.26 -5.91 6.98
N THR A 63 -10.57 -5.75 8.27
CA THR A 63 -9.81 -6.29 9.40
C THR A 63 -10.70 -7.22 10.22
N VAL A 64 -10.09 -8.04 11.09
CA VAL A 64 -10.83 -8.96 11.96
C VAL A 64 -11.35 -8.27 13.23
N GLN A 65 -10.68 -7.22 13.69
CA GLN A 65 -11.01 -6.49 14.92
C GLN A 65 -11.10 -4.98 14.63
N ASN A 66 -11.92 -4.31 15.42
CA ASN A 66 -12.15 -2.85 15.39
C ASN A 66 -11.18 -2.11 16.32
#